data_AF-X1IQP1-F1
#
_entry.id   AF-X1IQP1-F1
#
_cell.length_a   1.000
_cell.length_b   1.000
_cell.length_c   1.000
_cell.angle_alpha   90.00
_cell.angle_beta   90.00
_cell.angle_gamma   90.00
#
_symmetry.space_group_name_H-M   'P 1'
#
loop_
_entity.id
_entity.type
_entity.pdbx_description
1 polymer ?
#
loop_
_entity_poly.entity_id
_entity_poly.type
_entity_poly.pdbx_seq_one_letter_code
_entity_poly.pdbx_strand_id
1 'polypeptide(L)'
;MIDEARVREIAREEIRIETPSAHELLFHFGIEEAGSPGAVLDEATAKASPCSCFTYKGKDLCWSKGVIGLLTQNQQEVYCVAGKTYKPRPALTERYERFA
;
A
#
# COMPACT_ATOMS: atom_id res chain seq x y z
N MET A 1 -9.64 16.74 -47.42
CA MET A 1 -10.29 15.49 -46.94
C MET A 1 -9.20 14.71 -46.26
N ILE A 2 -9.30 14.51 -44.95
CA ILE A 2 -8.28 13.79 -44.18
C ILE A 2 -8.53 12.29 -44.41
N ASP A 3 -7.52 11.59 -44.93
CA ASP A 3 -7.59 10.16 -45.21
C ASP A 3 -7.61 9.36 -43.89
N GLU A 4 -8.70 8.65 -43.63
CA GLU A 4 -8.88 7.81 -42.44
C GLU A 4 -7.75 6.78 -42.26
N ALA A 5 -7.15 6.29 -43.35
CA ALA A 5 -6.02 5.36 -43.27
C ALA A 5 -4.79 6.05 -42.68
N ARG A 6 -4.54 7.31 -43.04
CA ARG A 6 -3.43 8.10 -42.50
C ARG A 6 -3.66 8.49 -41.05
N VAL A 7 -4.92 8.73 -40.65
CA VAL A 7 -5.28 8.93 -39.23
C VAL A 7 -5.01 7.67 -38.40
N ARG A 8 -5.32 6.48 -38.94
CA ARG A 8 -5.06 5.19 -38.27
C ARG A 8 -3.58 4.85 -38.16
N GLU A 9 -2.79 5.23 -39.15
CA GLU A 9 -1.34 5.04 -39.15
C GLU A 9 -0.67 5.92 -38.08
N ILE A 10 -1.03 7.21 -38.03
CA ILE A 10 -0.56 8.16 -37.01
C ILE A 10 -0.98 7.70 -35.61
N ALA A 11 -2.22 7.23 -35.44
CA ALA A 11 -2.71 6.70 -34.17
C ALA A 11 -1.95 5.43 -33.72
N ARG A 12 -1.53 4.57 -34.66
CA ARG A 12 -0.70 3.39 -34.36
C ARG A 12 0.72 3.76 -33.93
N GLU A 13 1.26 4.84 -34.48
CA GLU A 13 2.63 5.27 -34.20
C GLU A 13 2.72 6.03 -32.87
N GLU A 14 1.67 6.79 -32.48
CA GLU A 14 1.61 7.47 -31.18
C GLU A 14 1.27 6.54 -30.00
N ILE A 15 0.56 5.42 -30.20
CA ILE A 15 0.37 4.36 -29.19
C ILE A 15 1.63 3.47 -29.07
N ARG A 16 2.80 4.05 -29.36
CA ARG A 16 4.11 3.51 -29.02
C ARG A 16 4.79 4.33 -27.92
N ILE A 17 4.00 5.07 -27.13
CA ILE A 17 4.40 5.47 -25.78
C ILE A 17 4.56 4.17 -25.00
N GLU A 18 5.81 3.83 -24.72
CA GLU A 18 6.30 2.58 -24.15
C GLU A 18 5.38 2.06 -23.06
N THR A 19 4.59 1.04 -23.38
CA THR A 19 3.87 0.29 -22.36
C THR A 19 4.94 -0.40 -21.52
N PRO A 20 4.98 -0.18 -20.20
CA PRO A 20 5.97 -0.81 -19.33
C PRO A 20 5.96 -2.31 -19.57
N SER A 21 7.14 -2.93 -19.64
CA SER A 21 7.21 -4.36 -19.90
C SER A 21 6.46 -5.11 -18.80
N ALA A 22 5.93 -6.31 -19.10
CA ALA A 22 5.21 -7.13 -18.12
C ALA A 22 6.00 -7.34 -16.80
N HIS A 23 7.33 -7.27 -16.86
CA HIS A 23 8.23 -7.37 -15.71
C HIS A 23 8.31 -6.08 -14.86
N GLU A 24 8.17 -4.89 -15.46
CA GLU A 24 8.06 -3.63 -14.70
C GLU A 24 6.72 -3.54 -13.95
N LEU A 25 5.65 -4.06 -14.55
CA LEU A 25 4.33 -4.12 -13.91
C LEU A 25 4.34 -5.05 -12.68
N LEU A 26 5.13 -6.13 -12.70
CA LEU A 26 5.24 -7.08 -11.59
C LEU A 26 5.77 -6.44 -10.29
N PHE A 27 6.67 -5.45 -10.37
CA PHE A 27 7.17 -4.76 -9.19
C PHE A 27 6.13 -3.84 -8.53
N HIS A 28 5.20 -3.27 -9.30
CA HIS A 28 4.16 -2.38 -8.78
C HIS A 28 3.06 -3.13 -8.02
N PHE A 29 2.79 -4.40 -8.35
CA PHE A 29 1.77 -5.21 -7.66
C PHE A 29 2.33 -6.14 -6.59
N GLY A 30 3.63 -6.44 -6.57
CA GLY A 30 4.21 -7.35 -5.58
C GLY A 30 4.01 -6.88 -4.13
N ILE A 31 3.97 -5.56 -3.91
CA ILE A 31 3.68 -4.98 -2.59
C ILE A 31 2.21 -5.22 -2.22
N GLU A 32 1.27 -5.00 -3.15
CA GLU A 32 -0.17 -5.27 -2.93
C GLU A 32 -0.46 -6.76 -2.69
N GLU A 33 0.15 -7.66 -3.47
CA GLU A 33 0.01 -9.12 -3.34
C GLU A 33 0.56 -9.66 -2.01
N ALA A 34 1.60 -9.02 -1.45
CA ALA A 34 2.14 -9.34 -0.13
C ALA A 34 1.32 -8.73 1.03
N GLY A 35 0.23 -8.01 0.73
CA GLY A 35 -0.59 -7.29 1.71
C GLY A 35 0.02 -5.96 2.16
N SER A 36 0.87 -5.37 1.33
CA SER A 36 1.56 -4.08 1.52
C SER A 36 2.15 -3.90 2.92
N PRO A 37 3.14 -4.74 3.31
CA PRO A 37 3.74 -4.68 4.63
C PRO A 37 4.35 -3.32 4.90
N GLY A 38 4.18 -2.84 6.13
CA GLY A 38 4.74 -1.57 6.57
C GLY A 38 6.26 -1.55 6.35
N ALA A 39 6.76 -0.48 5.75
CA ALA A 39 8.17 -0.28 5.48
C ALA A 39 8.90 0.10 6.77
N VAL A 40 9.80 -0.77 7.24
CA VAL A 40 10.59 -0.55 8.44
C VAL A 40 11.75 0.36 8.10
N LEU A 41 11.76 1.58 8.66
CA LEU A 41 12.80 2.57 8.44
C LEU A 41 13.79 2.64 9.61
N ASP A 42 13.29 2.41 10.82
CA ASP A 42 14.09 2.33 12.04
C ASP A 42 13.60 1.16 12.87
N GLU A 43 14.31 0.04 12.76
CA GLU A 43 13.98 -1.21 13.44
C GLU A 43 14.11 -1.10 14.97
N ALA A 44 15.09 -0.36 15.47
CA ALA A 44 15.31 -0.20 16.90
C ALA A 44 14.15 0.57 17.55
N THR A 45 13.76 1.70 16.94
CA THR A 45 12.60 2.48 17.39
C THR A 45 11.30 1.69 17.23
N ALA A 46 11.15 0.93 16.14
CA ALA A 46 9.95 0.13 15.87
C ALA A 46 9.70 -0.93 16.94
N LYS A 47 10.74 -1.60 17.43
CA LYS A 47 10.62 -2.61 18.49
C LYS A 47 10.45 -2.01 19.89
N ALA A 48 11.06 -0.86 20.15
CA ALA A 48 11.02 -0.22 21.47
C ALA A 48 9.73 0.55 21.73
N SER A 49 9.04 1.02 20.68
CA SER A 49 7.85 1.85 20.81
C SER A 49 6.55 1.04 20.84
N PRO A 50 5.54 1.44 21.64
CA PRO A 50 4.25 0.77 21.61
C PRO A 50 3.52 1.06 20.29
N CYS A 51 2.91 0.01 19.71
CA CYS A 51 2.11 0.15 18.50
C CYS A 51 0.85 0.97 18.76
N SER A 52 0.47 1.78 17.78
CA SER A 52 -0.85 2.41 17.72
C SER A 52 -1.75 1.60 16.81
N CYS A 53 -2.94 1.26 17.30
CA CYS A 53 -3.86 0.34 16.62
C CYS A 53 -5.29 0.88 16.60
N PHE A 54 -6.07 0.44 15.62
CA PHE A 54 -7.53 0.50 15.63
C PHE A 54 -8.09 -0.77 15.01
N THR A 55 -9.32 -1.13 15.38
CA THR A 55 -9.99 -2.31 14.86
C THR A 55 -10.94 -1.91 13.74
N TYR A 56 -10.86 -2.62 12.62
CA TYR A 56 -11.74 -2.46 11.46
C TYR A 56 -12.17 -3.84 10.95
N LYS A 57 -13.49 -4.07 10.82
CA LYS A 57 -14.07 -5.36 10.38
C LYS A 57 -13.48 -6.58 11.12
N GLY A 58 -13.24 -6.45 12.43
CA GLY A 58 -12.67 -7.51 13.28
C GLY A 58 -11.17 -7.76 13.10
N LYS A 59 -10.47 -6.94 12.32
CA LYS A 59 -9.00 -6.97 12.16
C LYS A 59 -8.36 -5.78 12.83
N ASP A 60 -7.22 -6.02 13.46
CA ASP A 60 -6.40 -4.97 14.04
C ASP A 60 -5.43 -4.40 13.02
N LEU A 61 -5.60 -3.12 12.75
CA LEU A 61 -4.74 -2.33 11.88
C LEU A 61 -3.81 -1.52 12.77
N CYS A 62 -2.52 -1.89 12.79
CA CYS A 62 -1.51 -1.34 13.68
C CYS A 62 -0.35 -0.71 12.92
N TRP A 63 0.32 0.26 13.55
CA TRP A 63 1.60 0.80 13.12
C TRP A 63 2.49 1.10 14.33
N SER A 64 3.81 1.07 14.15
CA SER A 64 4.81 1.40 15.17
C SER A 64 5.61 2.64 14.76
N LYS A 65 6.21 3.36 15.72
CA LYS A 65 7.12 4.48 15.37
C LYS A 65 8.37 3.90 14.72
N GLY A 66 8.79 4.41 13.56
CA GLY A 66 9.88 3.84 12.78
C GLY A 66 9.41 2.90 11.66
N VAL A 67 8.10 2.70 11.50
CA VAL A 67 7.50 2.00 10.35
C VAL A 67 6.54 2.95 9.62
N ILE A 68 6.66 3.03 8.30
CA ILE A 68 5.69 3.71 7.44
C ILE A 68 4.68 2.70 6.92
N GLY A 69 3.39 2.99 7.11
CA GLY A 69 2.30 2.13 6.68
C GLY A 69 1.79 1.21 7.79
N LEU A 70 0.83 0.35 7.44
CA LEU A 70 0.24 -0.61 8.36
C LEU A 70 1.08 -1.88 8.41
N LEU A 71 1.21 -2.45 9.60
CA LEU A 71 1.90 -3.72 9.81
C LEU A 71 0.98 -4.88 9.41
N THR A 72 1.52 -5.82 8.62
CA THR A 72 0.91 -7.16 8.47
C THR A 72 0.87 -7.88 9.81
N GLN A 73 0.07 -8.94 9.94
CA GLN A 73 -0.03 -9.64 11.22
C GLN A 73 1.31 -10.22 11.69
N ASN A 74 2.09 -10.80 10.77
CA ASN A 74 3.44 -11.30 11.08
C ASN A 74 4.36 -10.16 11.58
N GLN A 75 4.25 -8.97 11.00
CA GLN A 75 5.02 -7.81 11.47
C GLN A 75 4.55 -7.31 12.84
N GLN A 76 3.26 -7.43 13.15
CA GLN A 76 2.75 -7.05 14.48
C GLN A 76 3.34 -7.95 15.57
N GLU A 77 3.57 -9.24 15.30
CA GLU A 77 4.23 -10.16 16.24
C GLU A 77 5.67 -9.71 16.58
N VAL A 78 6.37 -9.11 15.61
CA VAL A 78 7.77 -8.67 15.77
C VAL A 78 7.87 -7.26 16.37
N TYR A 79 7.03 -6.33 15.92
CA TYR A 79 7.19 -4.90 16.22
C TYR A 79 6.25 -4.37 17.29
N CYS A 80 5.16 -5.07 17.62
CA CYS A 80 4.25 -4.64 18.69
C CYS A 80 4.56 -5.28 20.05
N VAL A 81 5.80 -5.74 20.26
CA VAL A 81 6.27 -6.38 21.50
C VAL A 81 6.23 -5.45 22.72
N ALA A 82 6.37 -4.14 22.52
CA ALA A 82 6.22 -3.13 23.56
C ALA A 82 4.75 -2.84 23.94
N GLY A 83 3.80 -3.55 23.32
CA GLY A 83 2.36 -3.44 23.57
C GLY A 83 1.59 -2.74 22.45
N LYS A 84 0.26 -2.85 22.50
CA LYS A 84 -0.69 -2.23 21.56
C LYS A 84 -1.56 -1.22 22.29
N THR A 85 -1.61 0.00 21.76
CA THR A 85 -2.51 1.05 22.23
C THR A 85 -3.63 1.23 21.22
N TYR A 86 -4.86 0.90 21.62
CA TYR A 86 -6.03 1.04 20.78
C TYR A 86 -6.61 2.44 20.90
N LYS A 87 -6.73 3.12 19.78
CA LYS A 87 -7.41 4.43 19.71
C LYS A 87 -8.46 4.37 18.61
N PRO A 88 -9.73 4.68 18.93
CA PRO A 88 -10.75 4.75 17.90
C PRO A 88 -10.38 5.84 16.89
N ARG A 89 -10.44 5.49 15.60
CA ARG A 89 -10.13 6.40 14.49
C ARG A 89 -11.29 6.48 13.50
N PRO A 90 -12.41 7.12 13.88
CA PRO A 90 -13.63 7.11 13.08
C PRO A 90 -13.43 7.67 11.67
N ALA A 91 -12.68 8.76 11.51
CA ALA A 91 -12.40 9.34 10.19
C ALA A 91 -11.59 8.41 9.26
N LEU A 92 -10.74 7.57 9.84
CA LEU A 92 -9.96 6.59 9.08
C LEU A 92 -10.85 5.42 8.68
N THR A 93 -11.67 4.92 9.61
CA THR A 93 -12.68 3.90 9.35
C THR A 93 -13.67 4.32 8.25
N GLU A 94 -14.20 5.55 8.31
CA GLU A 94 -15.08 6.12 7.29
C GLU A 94 -14.41 6.12 5.91
N ARG A 95 -13.13 6.50 5.85
CA ARG A 95 -12.37 6.46 4.60
C ARG A 95 -12.22 5.04 4.06
N TYR A 96 -11.99 4.05 4.92
CA TYR A 96 -11.98 2.64 4.51
C TYR A 96 -13.36 2.20 3.99
N GLU A 97 -14.46 2.58 4.62
CA GLU A 97 -15.80 2.22 4.14
C GLU A 97 -16.16 2.87 2.80
N ARG A 98 -15.66 4.08 2.56
CA ARG A 98 -15.97 4.84 1.34
C ARG A 98 -15.14 4.40 0.12
N PHE A 99 -13.93 3.91 0.32
CA PHE A 99 -12.96 3.72 -0.77
C PHE A 99 -12.30 2.33 -0.83
N ALA A 100 -12.51 1.45 0.15
CA ALA A 100 -11.91 0.11 0.19
C ALA A 100 -12.90 -1.01 -0.19
#